data_AF-A0A2P2J9N0-F1
#
_entry.id   AF-A0A2P2J9N0-F1
#
_cell.length_a   1.000
_cell.length_b   1.000
_cell.length_c   1.000
_cell.angle_alpha   90.00
_cell.angle_beta   90.00
_cell.angle_gamma   90.00
#
_symmetry.space_group_name_H-M   'P 1'
#
loop_
_entity.id
_entity.type
_entity.pdbx_description
1 polymer ?
#
loop_
_entity_poly.entity_id
_entity_poly.type
_entity_poly.pdbx_seq_one_letter_code
_entity_poly.pdbx_strand_id
1 'polypeptide(L)'
;MAIYDVVQLVRADVSTVALGISASTASIILGGGTKGKRFAMPNTRIMIHQPLGGASGQAIDVEIQAREIMHNKNNFVRIISGFTSRTVEQVKKDIDRDRYMSPIEAVEYGIIDGVIDRDSIIPLAPVPERVKPTLNYEEMRKDPMKFLTPDVPDDEIC
;
A
#
# COMPACT_ATOMS: atom_id res chain seq x y z
N MET A 1 -3.59 3.31 9.23
CA MET A 1 -2.71 4.04 8.29
C MET A 1 -1.25 3.67 8.39
N ALA A 2 -0.75 3.16 9.52
CA ALA A 2 0.65 2.77 9.70
C ALA A 2 1.31 2.02 8.51
N ILE A 3 0.64 1.04 7.89
CA ILE A 3 1.21 0.32 6.73
C ILE A 3 1.48 1.27 5.55
N TYR A 4 0.53 2.15 5.23
CA TYR A 4 0.73 3.14 4.17
C TYR A 4 1.89 4.07 4.52
N ASP A 5 1.98 4.53 5.77
CA ASP A 5 3.07 5.41 6.20
C ASP A 5 4.43 4.71 6.09
N VAL A 6 4.50 3.42 6.42
CA VAL A 6 5.70 2.59 6.19
C VAL A 6 6.02 2.53 4.70
N VAL A 7 5.04 2.29 3.83
CA VAL A 7 5.24 2.28 2.37
C VAL A 7 5.79 3.63 1.87
N GLN A 8 5.37 4.75 2.45
CA GLN A 8 5.93 6.08 2.10
C GLN A 8 7.31 6.34 2.73
N LEU A 9 7.62 5.72 3.87
CA LEU A 9 8.83 5.97 4.64
C LEU A 9 10.05 5.18 4.13
N VAL A 10 9.83 3.97 3.61
CA VAL A 10 10.91 3.11 3.14
C VAL A 10 11.63 3.74 1.94
N ARG A 11 12.96 3.64 1.92
CA ARG A 11 13.79 4.14 0.81
C ARG A 11 13.64 3.30 -0.46
N ALA A 12 13.34 2.01 -0.30
CA ALA A 12 13.17 1.10 -1.42
C ALA A 12 11.80 1.31 -2.07
N ASP A 13 11.77 1.23 -3.40
CA ASP A 13 10.51 1.26 -4.14
C ASP A 13 9.60 0.08 -3.76
N VAL A 14 8.34 0.38 -3.45
CA VAL A 14 7.35 -0.62 -3.08
C VAL A 14 6.43 -0.90 -4.26
N SER A 15 6.52 -2.11 -4.80
CA SER A 15 5.55 -2.63 -5.75
C SER A 15 4.33 -3.19 -5.03
N THR A 16 3.14 -2.79 -5.46
CA THR A 16 1.87 -3.26 -4.89
C THR A 16 1.12 -4.06 -5.95
N VAL A 17 0.68 -5.28 -5.61
CA VAL A 17 -0.04 -6.15 -6.53
C VAL A 17 -1.31 -6.64 -5.84
N ALA A 18 -2.46 -6.30 -6.40
CA ALA A 18 -3.75 -6.78 -5.90
C ALA A 18 -4.17 -8.08 -6.58
N LEU A 19 -4.62 -9.04 -5.78
CA LEU A 19 -5.18 -10.31 -6.23
C LEU A 19 -6.53 -10.54 -5.57
N GLY A 20 -7.54 -10.92 -6.35
CA GLY A 20 -8.88 -11.21 -5.85
C GLY A 20 -9.67 -9.95 -5.50
N ILE A 21 -9.41 -9.35 -4.34
CA ILE A 21 -10.04 -8.10 -3.93
C ILE A 21 -9.08 -7.20 -3.14
N SER A 22 -9.08 -5.91 -3.49
CA SER A 22 -8.52 -4.84 -2.68
C SER A 22 -9.65 -3.88 -2.35
N ALA A 23 -10.01 -3.76 -1.07
CA ALA A 23 -11.19 -3.01 -0.64
C ALA A 23 -10.87 -2.11 0.55
N SER A 24 -11.52 -0.95 0.61
CA SER A 24 -11.38 0.01 1.72
C SER A 24 -9.90 0.42 1.92
N THR A 25 -9.37 0.33 3.13
CA THR A 25 -7.96 0.61 3.45
C THR A 25 -6.96 -0.17 2.58
N ALA A 26 -7.30 -1.38 2.13
CA ALA A 26 -6.41 -2.15 1.25
C ALA A 26 -6.23 -1.47 -0.12
N SER A 27 -7.26 -0.82 -0.66
CA SER A 27 -7.19 -0.05 -1.92
C SER A 27 -6.31 1.19 -1.77
N ILE A 28 -6.28 1.78 -0.58
CA ILE A 28 -5.39 2.91 -0.26
C ILE A 28 -3.94 2.45 -0.19
N ILE A 29 -3.68 1.30 0.46
CA ILE A 29 -2.33 0.72 0.50
C ILE A 29 -1.87 0.33 -0.90
N LEU A 30 -2.74 -0.27 -1.71
CA LEU A 30 -2.48 -0.57 -3.11
C LEU A 30 -2.08 0.70 -3.89
N GLY A 31 -2.86 1.77 -3.76
CA GLY A 31 -2.60 3.04 -4.43
C GLY A 31 -1.37 3.78 -3.93
N GLY A 32 -0.93 3.49 -2.69
CA GLY A 32 0.24 4.06 -2.05
C GLY A 32 1.58 3.47 -2.48
N GLY A 33 1.59 2.40 -3.28
CA GLY A 33 2.82 1.88 -3.88
C GLY A 33 3.53 2.91 -4.76
N THR A 34 4.80 2.68 -5.07
CA THR A 34 5.58 3.55 -5.95
C THR A 34 4.86 3.69 -7.31
N LYS A 35 4.70 4.93 -7.78
CA LYS A 35 4.07 5.21 -9.08
C LYS A 35 4.78 4.45 -10.21
N GLY A 36 4.00 3.80 -11.08
CA GLY A 36 4.48 2.90 -12.13
C GLY A 36 4.66 1.45 -11.67
N LYS A 37 4.48 1.16 -10.38
CA LYS A 37 4.65 -0.18 -9.77
C LYS A 37 3.40 -0.66 -9.02
N ARG A 38 2.22 -0.11 -9.35
CA ARG A 38 0.94 -0.47 -8.73
C ARG A 38 0.12 -1.31 -9.71
N PHE A 39 -0.20 -2.54 -9.36
CA PHE A 39 -0.79 -3.52 -10.29
C PHE A 39 -1.96 -4.30 -9.71
N ALA A 40 -2.76 -4.90 -10.58
CA ALA A 40 -3.77 -5.89 -10.18
C ALA A 40 -3.91 -7.00 -11.22
N MET A 41 -4.35 -8.20 -10.77
CA MET A 41 -4.72 -9.29 -11.68
C MET A 41 -6.04 -8.97 -12.40
N PRO A 42 -6.34 -9.56 -13.59
CA PRO A 42 -7.44 -9.11 -14.46
C PRO A 42 -8.84 -9.27 -13.85
N ASN A 43 -9.02 -10.23 -12.96
CA ASN A 43 -10.29 -10.50 -12.27
C ASN A 43 -10.40 -9.81 -10.90
N THR A 44 -9.41 -9.00 -10.53
CA THR A 44 -9.40 -8.35 -9.21
C THR A 44 -10.49 -7.30 -9.13
N ARG A 45 -11.14 -7.20 -7.98
CA ARG A 45 -12.05 -6.08 -7.68
C ARG A 45 -11.36 -5.07 -6.79
N ILE A 46 -11.45 -3.79 -7.15
CA ILE A 46 -10.96 -2.69 -6.34
C ILE A 46 -12.18 -1.95 -5.78
N MET A 47 -12.21 -1.67 -4.49
CA MET A 47 -13.32 -0.93 -3.88
C MET A 47 -12.80 0.19 -2.98
N ILE A 48 -13.35 1.38 -3.15
CA ILE A 48 -13.13 2.51 -2.24
C ILE A 48 -14.45 2.95 -1.61
N HIS A 49 -14.38 3.33 -0.35
CA HIS A 49 -15.50 3.92 0.39
C HIS A 49 -14.96 4.77 1.54
N GLN A 50 -15.83 5.59 2.13
CA GLN A 50 -15.51 6.35 3.32
C GLN A 50 -15.27 5.41 4.50
N PRO A 51 -14.41 5.80 5.46
CA PRO A 51 -14.21 5.00 6.66
C PRO A 51 -15.54 4.83 7.41
N LEU A 52 -15.80 3.60 7.84
CA LEU A 52 -16.94 3.27 8.68
C LEU A 52 -16.57 3.48 10.14
N GLY A 53 -17.49 4.04 10.91
CA GLY A 53 -17.33 4.27 12.34
C GLY A 53 -18.69 4.45 13.01
N GLY A 54 -18.70 4.40 14.34
CA GLY A 54 -19.86 4.66 15.17
C GLY A 54 -19.45 5.50 16.37
N ALA A 55 -20.40 6.19 16.96
CA ALA A 55 -20.20 6.99 18.16
C ALA A 55 -21.30 6.66 19.18
N SER A 56 -20.92 6.44 20.43
CA SER A 56 -21.84 6.18 21.55
C SER A 56 -21.24 6.67 22.87
N GLY A 57 -22.08 6.84 23.89
CA GLY A 57 -21.67 7.32 25.21
C GLY A 57 -22.31 8.66 25.58
N GLN A 58 -21.65 9.43 26.44
CA GLN A 58 -22.12 10.76 26.80
C GLN A 58 -22.05 11.69 25.58
N ALA A 59 -22.81 12.79 25.60
CA ALA A 59 -22.85 13.73 24.49
C ALA A 59 -21.45 14.21 24.05
N ILE A 60 -20.55 14.45 25.02
CA ILE A 60 -19.16 14.85 24.77
C ILE A 60 -18.37 13.73 24.10
N ASP A 61 -18.54 12.48 24.54
CA ASP A 61 -17.85 11.33 23.93
C ASP A 61 -18.30 11.12 22.49
N VAL A 62 -19.60 11.27 22.22
CA VAL A 62 -20.18 11.19 20.88
C VAL A 62 -19.59 12.27 19.98
N GLU A 63 -19.48 13.50 20.48
CA GLU A 63 -18.90 14.62 19.73
C GLU A 63 -17.42 14.37 19.39
N ILE A 64 -16.62 13.91 20.35
CA ILE A 64 -15.20 13.60 20.16
C ILE A 64 -15.03 12.50 19.10
N GLN A 65 -15.78 11.40 19.22
CA GLN A 65 -15.72 10.28 18.28
C GLN A 65 -16.18 10.69 16.87
N ALA A 66 -17.24 11.48 16.75
CA ALA A 66 -17.70 12.00 15.46
C ALA A 66 -16.63 12.88 14.79
N ARG A 67 -15.96 13.73 15.58
CA ARG A 67 -14.87 14.59 15.07
C ARG A 67 -13.69 13.77 14.56
N GLU A 68 -13.34 12.69 15.25
CA GLU A 68 -12.27 11.77 14.85
C GLU A 68 -12.62 10.99 13.57
N ILE A 69 -13.87 10.53 13.43
CA ILE A 69 -14.34 9.90 12.18
C ILE A 69 -14.21 10.88 11.00
N MET A 70 -14.61 12.14 11.20
CA MET A 70 -14.48 13.18 10.17
C MET A 70 -13.02 13.50 9.84
N HIS A 71 -12.12 13.50 10.83
CA HIS A 71 -10.69 13.64 10.63
C HIS A 71 -10.15 12.51 9.73
N ASN A 72 -10.46 11.26 10.06
CA ASN A 72 -10.04 10.09 9.29
C ASN A 72 -10.59 10.12 7.85
N LYS A 73 -11.86 10.49 7.67
CA LYS A 73 -12.47 10.66 6.34
C LYS A 73 -11.70 11.69 5.50
N ASN A 74 -11.38 12.85 6.06
CA ASN A 74 -10.63 13.88 5.36
C ASN A 74 -9.21 13.43 5.00
N ASN A 75 -8.56 12.67 5.89
CA ASN A 75 -7.24 12.11 5.61
C ASN A 75 -7.29 11.10 4.44
N PHE A 76 -8.28 10.20 4.41
CA PHE A 76 -8.47 9.24 3.33
C PHE A 76 -8.69 9.94 1.99
N VAL A 77 -9.56 10.95 1.95
CA VAL A 77 -9.80 11.75 0.75
C VAL A 77 -8.51 12.38 0.24
N ARG A 78 -7.74 13.02 1.13
CA ARG A 78 -6.48 13.67 0.77
C ARG A 78 -5.48 12.67 0.19
N ILE A 79 -5.35 11.50 0.82
CA ILE A 79 -4.42 10.46 0.38
C ILE A 79 -4.81 9.90 -0.99
N ILE A 80 -6.08 9.53 -1.16
CA ILE A 80 -6.59 9.03 -2.45
C ILE A 80 -6.42 10.10 -3.53
N SER A 81 -6.75 11.36 -3.24
CA SER A 81 -6.53 12.47 -4.17
C SER A 81 -5.04 12.67 -4.51
N GLY A 82 -4.14 12.41 -3.56
CA GLY A 82 -2.69 12.60 -3.75
C GLY A 82 -2.04 11.60 -4.70
N PHE A 83 -2.45 10.32 -4.67
CA PHE A 83 -1.90 9.30 -5.57
C PHE A 83 -2.76 9.07 -6.84
N THR A 84 -3.96 9.63 -6.89
CA THR A 84 -4.81 9.63 -8.10
C THR A 84 -4.71 10.99 -8.81
N SER A 85 -5.26 11.10 -10.02
CA SER A 85 -5.40 12.40 -10.71
C SER A 85 -6.77 13.06 -10.44
N ARG A 86 -7.41 12.72 -9.31
CA ARG A 86 -8.76 13.18 -8.95
C ARG A 86 -8.68 14.29 -7.91
N THR A 87 -9.57 15.28 -8.01
CA THR A 87 -9.68 16.35 -7.01
C THR A 87 -10.26 15.81 -5.69
N VAL A 88 -9.99 16.52 -4.60
CA VAL A 88 -10.53 16.23 -3.27
C VAL A 88 -12.07 16.15 -3.29
N GLU A 89 -12.73 17.04 -4.04
CA GLU A 89 -14.18 17.09 -4.18
C GLU A 89 -14.73 15.87 -4.92
N GLN A 90 -14.04 15.46 -6.00
CA GLN A 90 -14.40 14.27 -6.77
C GLN A 90 -14.27 13.02 -5.91
N VAL A 91 -13.14 12.87 -5.20
CA VAL A 91 -12.90 11.74 -4.31
C VAL A 91 -13.95 11.70 -3.18
N LYS A 92 -14.29 12.83 -2.56
CA LYS A 92 -15.35 12.88 -1.52
C LYS A 92 -16.67 12.31 -2.00
N LYS A 93 -17.05 12.64 -3.24
CA LYS A 93 -18.27 12.14 -3.87
C LYS A 93 -18.16 10.64 -4.18
N ASP A 94 -17.03 10.23 -4.73
CA ASP A 94 -16.80 8.85 -5.18
C ASP A 94 -16.68 7.85 -4.04
N ILE A 95 -16.27 8.27 -2.84
CA ILE A 95 -16.19 7.39 -1.66
C ILE A 95 -17.42 7.44 -0.75
N ASP A 96 -18.43 8.26 -1.05
CA ASP A 96 -19.59 8.40 -0.15
C ASP A 96 -20.40 7.09 -0.01
N ARG A 97 -20.32 6.23 -1.03
CA ARG A 97 -20.83 4.86 -1.02
C ARG A 97 -19.76 3.91 -1.53
N ASP A 98 -20.03 2.62 -1.37
CA ASP A 98 -19.15 1.58 -1.91
C ASP A 98 -19.03 1.74 -3.43
N ARG A 99 -17.83 2.10 -3.89
CA ARG A 99 -17.51 2.23 -5.31
C ARG A 99 -16.61 1.09 -5.71
N TYR A 100 -17.18 0.09 -6.39
CA TYR A 100 -16.43 -1.02 -6.95
C TYR A 100 -15.94 -0.70 -8.36
N MET A 101 -14.73 -1.14 -8.67
CA MET A 101 -14.03 -0.95 -9.93
C MET A 101 -13.41 -2.28 -10.37
N SER A 102 -13.43 -2.51 -11.66
CA SER A 102 -12.55 -3.45 -12.35
C SER A 102 -11.09 -2.93 -12.32
N PRO A 103 -10.10 -3.76 -12.66
CA PRO A 103 -8.72 -3.30 -12.73
C PRO A 103 -8.53 -2.18 -13.76
N ILE A 104 -9.23 -2.25 -14.89
CA ILE A 104 -9.16 -1.24 -15.96
C ILE A 104 -9.70 0.11 -15.44
N GLU A 105 -10.89 0.09 -14.83
CA GLU A 105 -11.47 1.30 -14.20
C GLU A 105 -10.56 1.85 -13.09
N ALA A 106 -9.85 0.98 -12.35
CA ALA A 106 -8.91 1.40 -11.32
C ALA A 106 -7.63 2.04 -11.90
N VAL A 107 -7.19 1.63 -13.10
CA VAL A 107 -6.14 2.33 -13.87
C VAL A 107 -6.64 3.72 -14.29
N GLU A 108 -7.82 3.81 -14.87
CA GLU A 108 -8.43 5.09 -15.30
C GLU A 108 -8.71 6.03 -14.13
N TYR A 109 -9.02 5.48 -12.95
CA TYR A 109 -9.18 6.25 -11.73
C TYR A 109 -7.83 6.72 -11.15
N GLY A 110 -6.75 5.99 -11.46
CA GLY A 110 -5.37 6.28 -11.02
C GLY A 110 -4.96 5.60 -9.72
N ILE A 111 -5.69 4.55 -9.28
CA ILE A 111 -5.33 3.75 -8.09
C ILE A 111 -4.20 2.79 -8.43
N ILE A 112 -4.20 2.23 -9.64
CA ILE A 112 -3.13 1.36 -10.14
C ILE A 112 -2.59 1.89 -11.46
N ASP A 113 -1.41 1.43 -11.86
CA ASP A 113 -0.73 1.81 -13.10
C ASP A 113 -0.90 0.77 -14.20
N GLY A 114 -1.22 -0.49 -13.86
CA GLY A 114 -1.42 -1.52 -14.86
C GLY A 114 -2.12 -2.78 -14.37
N VAL A 115 -2.57 -3.58 -15.32
CA VAL A 115 -3.13 -4.92 -15.08
C VAL A 115 -2.09 -5.93 -15.51
N ILE A 116 -1.73 -6.85 -14.63
CA ILE A 116 -0.76 -7.91 -14.93
C ILE A 116 -1.49 -9.23 -15.17
N ASP A 117 -1.02 -10.01 -16.14
CA ASP A 117 -1.53 -11.34 -16.48
C ASP A 117 -0.39 -12.33 -16.76
N ARG A 118 -0.72 -13.54 -17.27
CA ARG A 118 0.28 -14.60 -17.50
C ARG A 118 1.40 -14.18 -18.45
N ASP A 119 1.14 -13.27 -19.38
CA ASP A 119 2.12 -12.82 -20.37
C ASP A 119 2.99 -11.67 -19.81
N SER A 120 2.54 -11.06 -18.71
CA SER A 120 3.19 -9.92 -18.04
C SER A 120 3.96 -10.30 -16.77
N ILE A 121 3.78 -11.52 -16.25
CA ILE A 121 4.54 -12.01 -15.10
C ILE A 121 5.92 -12.48 -15.58
N ILE A 122 6.98 -11.90 -14.99
CA ILE A 122 8.34 -12.43 -15.15
C ILE A 122 8.30 -13.90 -14.72
N PRO A 123 8.64 -14.86 -15.61
CA PRO A 123 8.60 -16.27 -15.25
C PRO A 123 9.40 -16.48 -13.97
N LEU A 124 8.79 -17.16 -13.00
CA LEU A 124 9.47 -17.55 -11.78
C LEU A 124 10.70 -18.35 -12.23
N ALA A 125 11.89 -17.75 -12.09
CA ALA A 125 13.11 -18.50 -12.25
C ALA A 125 13.01 -19.70 -11.29
N PRO A 126 13.40 -20.91 -11.72
CA PRO A 126 13.31 -22.08 -10.87
C PRO A 126 14.00 -21.75 -9.54
N VAL A 127 13.26 -21.94 -8.45
CA VAL A 127 13.81 -21.75 -7.10
C VAL A 127 14.99 -22.70 -6.99
N PRO A 128 16.23 -22.22 -6.76
CA PRO A 128 17.37 -23.10 -6.68
C PRO A 128 17.14 -24.12 -5.56
N GLU A 129 17.39 -25.41 -5.84
CA GLU A 129 17.18 -26.54 -4.90
C GLU A 129 17.79 -26.29 -3.51
N ARG A 130 18.83 -25.45 -3.45
CA ARG A 130 19.36 -24.88 -2.22
C ARG A 130 19.59 -23.39 -2.43
N VAL A 131 18.89 -22.57 -1.64
CA VAL A 131 19.30 -21.18 -1.43
C VAL A 131 20.65 -21.25 -0.72
N LYS A 132 21.74 -20.89 -1.41
CA LYS A 132 23.02 -20.67 -0.74
C LYS A 132 22.79 -19.51 0.24
N PRO A 133 22.93 -19.71 1.55
CA PRO A 133 22.81 -18.61 2.50
C PRO A 133 23.83 -17.55 2.10
N THR A 134 23.37 -16.32 1.92
CA THR A 134 24.26 -15.17 1.70
C THR A 134 25.14 -14.91 2.93
N LEU A 135 24.76 -15.46 4.08
CA LEU A 135 25.43 -15.32 5.37
C LEU A 135 25.97 -16.67 5.83
N ASN A 136 27.26 -16.69 6.17
CA ASN A 136 27.90 -17.84 6.78
C ASN A 136 27.69 -17.82 8.31
N TYR A 137 26.78 -18.65 8.80
CA TYR A 137 26.44 -18.71 10.23
C TYR A 137 27.63 -19.05 11.15
N GLU A 138 28.65 -19.75 10.65
CA GLU A 138 29.87 -20.04 11.41
C GLU A 138 30.72 -18.78 11.63
N GLU A 139 30.77 -17.89 10.64
CA GLU A 139 31.47 -16.61 10.73
C GLU A 139 30.68 -15.61 11.57
N MET A 140 29.34 -15.60 11.45
CA MET A 140 28.46 -14.79 12.30
C MET A 140 28.57 -15.14 13.78
N ARG A 141 28.74 -16.42 14.11
CA ARG A 141 28.94 -16.84 15.51
C ARG A 141 30.29 -16.40 16.07
N LYS A 142 31.31 -16.26 15.22
CA LYS A 142 32.66 -15.86 15.64
C LYS A 142 32.75 -14.36 15.90
N ASP A 143 32.00 -13.54 15.17
CA ASP A 143 31.95 -12.10 15.38
C ASP A 143 30.54 -11.54 15.11
N PRO A 144 29.63 -11.60 16.12
CA PRO A 144 28.25 -11.16 15.95
C PRO A 144 28.13 -9.65 15.70
N MET A 145 29.07 -8.85 16.23
CA MET A 145 28.99 -7.39 16.15
C MET A 145 29.24 -6.90 14.74
N LYS A 146 30.16 -7.52 13.99
CA LYS A 146 30.40 -7.20 12.58
C LYS A 146 29.16 -7.34 11.68
N PHE A 147 28.20 -8.19 12.06
CA PHE A 147 26.95 -8.38 11.32
C PHE A 147 25.81 -7.48 11.80
N LEU A 148 25.80 -7.09 13.08
CA LEU A 148 24.79 -6.18 13.65
C LEU A 148 25.09 -4.71 13.33
N THR A 149 26.36 -4.38 13.10
CA THR A 149 26.82 -3.07 12.66
C THR A 149 27.77 -3.27 11.48
N PRO A 150 27.25 -3.58 10.28
CA PRO A 150 28.10 -3.65 9.10
C PRO A 150 28.68 -2.25 8.84
N ASP A 151 29.99 -2.20 8.59
CA ASP A 151 30.66 -1.01 8.10
C ASP A 151 30.20 -0.83 6.65
N VAL A 152 29.14 -0.03 6.45
CA VAL A 152 28.64 0.31 5.13
C VAL A 152 29.42 1.54 4.69
N PRO A 153 30.30 1.45 3.68
CA PRO A 153 31.08 2.59 3.25
C PRO A 153 30.14 3.67 2.67
N ASP A 154 30.47 4.93 2.89
CA ASP A 154 29.58 6.08 2.62
C ASP A 154 29.09 6.16 1.16
N ASP A 155 29.81 5.53 0.23
CA ASP A 155 29.48 5.42 -1.19
C ASP A 155 28.34 4.45 -1.50
N GLU A 156 28.01 3.51 -0.61
CA GLU A 156 26.83 2.65 -0.71
C GLU A 156 25.58 3.25 -0.04
N ILE A 157 25.70 4.41 0.62
CA ILE A 157 24.61 5.07 1.37
C ILE A 157 23.85 6.12 0.53
N CYS A 158 24.31 6.42 -0.69
CA CYS A 158 23.70 7.40 -1.60
C CYS A 158 22.61 6.82 -2.52
#